data_AF-A0A3M1VEC3-F1
#
_entry.id   AF-A0A3M1VEC3-F1
#
_cell.length_a   1.000
_cell.length_b   1.000
_cell.length_c   1.000
_cell.angle_alpha   90.00
_cell.angle_beta   90.00
_cell.angle_gamma   90.00
#
_symmetry.space_group_name_H-M   'P 1'
#
loop_
_entity.id
_entity.type
_entity.pdbx_description
1 polymer ?
#
loop_
_entity_poly.entity_id
_entity_poly.type
_entity_poly.pdbx_seq_one_letter_code
_entity_poly.pdbx_strand_id
1 'polypeptide(L)' 'ISARPEVNHNYEREHHFNLWFVVTAEDRRHLEGVLAEIEAETGLPVLDLPMLEDYFIDLGFRIQWT' A
#
# COMPACT_ATOMS: atom_id res chain seq x y z
N ILE A 1 9.34 -6.29 -1.56
CA ILE A 1 8.19 -5.46 -1.11
C ILE A 1 8.19 -5.24 0.40
N SER A 2 7.79 -6.22 1.24
CA SER A 2 7.61 -6.01 2.70
C SER A 2 8.86 -5.62 3.49
N ALA A 3 10.07 -5.76 2.93
CA ALA A 3 11.31 -5.35 3.58
C ALA A 3 11.57 -3.83 3.49
N ARG A 4 10.80 -3.11 2.66
CA ARG A 4 10.96 -1.66 2.48
C ARG A 4 10.31 -0.93 3.66
N PRO A 5 10.98 0.06 4.27
CA PRO A 5 10.44 0.81 5.41
C PRO A 5 9.19 1.63 5.05
N GLU A 6 9.02 2.00 3.77
CA GLU A 6 7.87 2.77 3.29
C GLU A 6 6.59 1.94 3.16
N VAL A 7 6.68 0.61 3.19
CA VAL A 7 5.53 -0.29 3.02
C VAL A 7 4.94 -0.63 4.40
N ASN A 8 3.75 -0.12 4.69
CA ASN A 8 3.08 -0.35 5.99
C ASN A 8 2.17 -1.60 6.00
N HIS A 9 1.61 -1.95 4.84
CA HIS A 9 0.72 -3.08 4.64
C HIS A 9 1.02 -3.75 3.30
N ASN A 10 0.98 -5.07 3.26
CA ASN A 10 1.15 -5.85 2.04
C ASN A 10 0.24 -7.07 2.10
N TYR A 11 -0.51 -7.31 1.04
CA TYR A 11 -1.57 -8.29 0.99
C TYR A 11 -1.61 -9.03 -0.34
N GLU A 12 -1.84 -10.33 -0.26
CA GLU A 12 -2.30 -11.13 -1.39
C GLU A 12 -3.83 -10.97 -1.56
N ARG A 13 -4.29 -11.00 -2.82
CA ARG A 13 -5.69 -10.93 -3.22
C ARG A 13 -5.98 -11.92 -4.35
N GLU A 14 -7.16 -12.53 -4.31
CA GLU A 14 -7.68 -13.34 -5.42
C GLU A 14 -8.25 -12.44 -6.53
N HIS A 15 -7.37 -11.80 -7.29
CA HIS A 15 -7.72 -10.89 -8.38
C HIS A 15 -6.59 -10.84 -9.43
N HIS A 16 -6.83 -10.27 -10.62
CA HIS A 16 -5.77 -10.11 -11.64
C HIS A 16 -4.57 -9.29 -11.11
N PHE A 17 -4.85 -8.17 -10.43
CA PHE A 17 -3.89 -7.51 -9.56
C PHE A 17 -3.91 -8.23 -8.20
N ASN A 18 -2.98 -9.16 -8.00
CA ASN A 18 -3.00 -10.09 -6.87
C ASN A 18 -2.12 -9.68 -5.68
N LEU A 19 -1.25 -8.67 -5.83
CA LEU A 19 -0.43 -8.15 -4.75
C LEU A 19 -0.72 -6.67 -4.53
N TRP A 20 -1.21 -6.34 -3.34
CA TRP A 20 -1.61 -4.99 -2.95
C TRP A 20 -0.80 -4.56 -1.75
N PHE A 21 -0.16 -3.40 -1.84
CA PHE A 21 0.59 -2.84 -0.74
C PHE A 21 0.35 -1.34 -0.63
N VAL A 22 0.46 -0.82 0.58
CA VAL A 22 0.30 0.60 0.86
C VAL A 22 1.68 1.16 1.15
N VAL A 23 2.05 2.20 0.40
CA VAL A 23 3.33 2.91 0.51
C VAL A 23 3.07 4.30 1.08
N THR A 24 3.87 4.70 2.06
CA THR A 24 3.88 6.05 2.61
C THR A 24 5.29 6.62 2.58
N ALA A 25 5.45 7.87 2.15
CA ALA A 25 6.71 8.57 2.10
C ALA A 25 6.52 10.03 2.54
N GLU A 26 7.62 10.74 2.77
CA GLU A 26 7.58 12.15 3.19
C GLU A 26 6.96 13.07 2.15
N ASP A 27 7.18 12.77 0.87
CA ASP A 27 6.66 13.52 -0.26
C ASP A 27 6.46 12.62 -1.48
N ARG A 28 5.86 13.22 -2.52
CA ARG A 28 5.53 12.51 -3.75
C ARG A 28 6.75 12.04 -4.53
N ARG A 29 7.86 12.78 -4.49
CA ARG A 29 9.08 12.46 -5.23
C ARG A 29 9.77 11.24 -4.62
N HIS A 30 9.85 11.16 -3.30
CA HIS A 30 10.36 9.98 -2.61
C HIS A 30 9.49 8.76 -2.94
N LEU A 31 8.17 8.92 -2.88
CA LEU A 31 7.23 7.85 -3.21
C LEU A 31 7.44 7.33 -4.65
N GLU A 32 7.54 8.22 -5.63
CA GLU A 32 7.81 7.85 -7.02
C GLU A 32 9.15 7.10 -7.19
N GLY A 33 10.19 7.52 -6.45
CA GLY A 33 11.46 6.81 -6.40
C GLY A 33 11.32 5.38 -5.89
N VAL A 34 10.59 5.20 -4.79
CA VAL A 34 10.31 3.87 -4.20
C VAL A 34 9.54 2.98 -5.18
N LEU A 35 8.52 3.52 -5.85
CA LEU A 35 7.76 2.76 -6.86
C LEU A 35 8.65 2.34 -8.04
N ALA A 36 9.48 3.26 -8.55
CA ALA A 36 10.39 2.97 -9.65
C ALA A 36 11.44 1.91 -9.28
N GLU A 37 11.96 1.93 -8.05
CA GLU A 37 12.86 0.88 -7.56
C GLU A 37 12.17 -0.48 -7.47
N ILE A 38 10.91 -0.52 -7.01
CA ILE A 38 10.11 -1.75 -6.97
C ILE A 38 9.92 -2.30 -8.39
N GLU A 39 9.57 -1.45 -9.35
CA GLU A 39 9.43 -1.86 -10.76
C GLU A 39 10.75 -2.40 -11.32
N ALA A 40 11.86 -1.72 -11.05
CA ALA A 40 13.19 -2.13 -11.52
C ALA A 40 13.65 -3.47 -10.94
N GLU A 41 13.44 -3.70 -9.64
CA GLU A 41 13.84 -4.93 -8.96
C GLU A 41 12.99 -6.14 -9.35
N THR A 42 11.69 -5.93 -9.59
CA THR A 42 10.74 -7.02 -9.85
C THR A 42 10.53 -7.27 -11.34
N GLY A 43 10.80 -6.29 -12.19
CA GLY A 43 10.45 -6.30 -13.61
C GLY A 43 8.94 -6.24 -13.86
N LEU A 44 8.13 -5.89 -12.85
CA LEU A 44 6.68 -5.82 -12.94
C LEU A 44 6.22 -4.35 -12.82
N PRO A 45 5.25 -3.92 -13.63
CA PRO A 45 4.69 -2.57 -13.50
C PRO A 45 3.92 -2.43 -12.19
N VAL A 46 4.01 -1.26 -11.58
CA VAL A 46 3.27 -0.91 -10.37
C VAL A 46 2.18 0.09 -10.71
N LEU A 47 0.93 -0.27 -10.37
CA LEU A 47 -0.20 0.63 -10.52
C LEU A 47 -0.28 1.56 -9.30
N ASP A 48 0.02 2.84 -9.52
CA ASP A 48 -0.08 3.88 -8.49
C ASP A 48 -1.50 4.43 -8.37
N LEU A 49 -2.12 4.23 -7.20
CA LEU A 49 -3.50 4.61 -6.89
C LEU A 49 -3.51 5.52 -5.65
N PRO A 50 -3.18 6.82 -5.79
CA PRO A 50 -3.15 7.73 -4.66
C PRO A 50 -4.54 7.97 -4.09
N MET A 51 -4.63 8.06 -2.77
CA MET A 51 -5.85 8.54 -2.10
C MET A 51 -6.07 10.01 -2.46
N LEU A 52 -7.20 10.31 -3.10
CA LEU A 52 -7.56 11.67 -3.50
C LEU A 52 -8.38 12.41 -2.43
N GLU A 53 -9.16 11.65 -1.68
CA GLU A 53 -10.04 12.14 -0.61
C GLU A 53 -10.11 11.06 0.48
N ASP A 54 -10.06 11.47 1.75
CA ASP A 54 -10.23 10.58 2.89
C ASP A 54 -11.68 10.61 3.38
N TYR A 55 -12.33 9.45 3.36
CA TYR A 55 -13.64 9.28 3.96
C TYR A 55 -13.49 8.48 5.25
N PHE A 56 -13.83 9.11 6.38
CA PHE A 56 -13.74 8.46 7.68
C PHE A 56 -14.85 7.41 7.85
N ILE A 57 -14.45 6.19 8.21
CA ILE A 57 -15.33 5.14 8.69
C ILE A 57 -14.91 4.73 10.10
N ASP A 58 -15.87 4.72 11.03
CA ASP A 58 -15.65 4.18 12.36
C ASP A 58 -15.74 2.64 12.29
N LEU A 59 -14.59 1.99 12.43
CA LEU A 59 -14.47 0.53 12.46
C LEU A 59 -14.45 -0.04 13.90
N GLY A 60 -14.65 0.81 14.91
CA GLY A 60 -14.74 0.37 16.29
C GLY A 60 -15.98 -0.49 16.51
N PHE A 61 -15.80 -1.73 16.93
CA PHE A 61 -16.88 -2.56 17.43
C PHE A 61 -16.70 -2.80 18.94
N ARG A 62 -17.82 -2.86 19.68
CA ARG A 62 -17.78 -3.21 21.11
C ARG A 62 -17.40 -4.67 21.26
N ILE A 63 -16.24 -4.93 21.86
CA ILE A 63 -15.87 -6.28 22.29
C ILE A 63 -16.72 -6.61 23.51
N GLN A 64 -17.63 -7.58 23.37
CA GLN A 64 -18.30 -8.20 24.50
C GLN A 64 -17.39 -9.29 25.04
N TRP A 65 -16.78 -9.06 26.19
CA TRP A 65 -16.15 -10.11 26.97
C TRP A 65 -17.26 -10.88 27.68
N THR A 66 -17.57 -12.09 27.22
CA THR A 66 -18.29 -13.09 28.01
C THR A 66 -17.34 -13.88 28.88
#